data_AF-A0AAJ5ZIE4-F1
#
_entry.id   AF-A0AAJ5ZIE4-F1
#
_cell.length_a   1.000
_cell.length_b   1.000
_cell.length_c   1.000
_cell.angle_alpha   90.00
_cell.angle_beta   90.00
_cell.angle_gamma   90.00
#
_symmetry.space_group_name_H-M   'P 1'
#
loop_
_entity.id
_entity.type
_entity.pdbx_description
1 polymer ?
#
loop_
_entity_poly.entity_id
_entity_poly.type
_entity_poly.pdbx_seq_one_letter_code
_entity_poly.pdbx_strand_id
1 'polypeptide(L)'
;MQFSIWHWAIVLLLVGVPVFFAVRSAAKPSQNPGDLVGFGGWLMLLAIGQTLAPFRTLAELFSSSEGYQQLMTLPNGPLAVCGEIVLLLGFTLLQLVVLVAMLRRSPRFKRLFLYQWIAIPFVFALDAVWTSTILGAPLSQVLAGNALVAPIAGFVLTGIWVAYLFKSVRVRNTFGEAAAAAQVATAS
;
A
#
# COMPACT_ATOMS: atom_id res chain seq x y z
N MET A 1 5.51 -22.08 18.77
CA MET A 1 5.64 -20.68 19.23
C MET A 1 4.27 -20.23 19.71
N GLN A 2 4.11 -19.89 21.00
CA GLN A 2 2.83 -19.43 21.56
C GLN A 2 2.61 -17.97 21.17
N PHE A 3 1.59 -17.69 20.35
CA PHE A 3 1.22 -16.32 20.01
C PHE A 3 0.60 -15.63 21.24
N SER A 4 1.33 -14.67 21.82
CA SER A 4 0.89 -13.89 22.98
C SER A 4 -0.33 -13.02 22.65
N ILE A 5 -1.27 -12.88 23.59
CA ILE A 5 -2.49 -12.04 23.52
C ILE A 5 -2.18 -10.62 23.06
N TRP A 6 -0.98 -10.11 23.33
CA TRP A 6 -0.52 -8.81 22.87
C TRP A 6 -0.42 -8.68 21.35
N HIS A 7 -0.14 -9.75 20.62
CA HIS A 7 -0.15 -9.74 19.15
C HIS A 7 -1.57 -9.49 18.62
N TRP A 8 -2.57 -10.11 19.24
CA TRP A 8 -3.97 -9.90 18.88
C TRP A 8 -4.45 -8.50 19.23
N ALA A 9 -4.01 -7.93 20.36
CA ALA A 9 -4.31 -6.56 20.72
C ALA A 9 -3.70 -5.56 19.71
N ILE A 10 -2.47 -5.78 19.26
CA ILE A 10 -1.80 -4.96 18.26
C ILE A 10 -2.49 -5.07 16.90
N VAL A 11 -2.85 -6.29 16.47
CA VAL A 11 -3.60 -6.51 15.21
C VAL A 11 -4.98 -5.87 15.28
N LEU A 12 -5.70 -5.98 16.40
CA LEU A 12 -6.99 -5.34 16.61
C LEU A 12 -6.89 -3.82 16.66
N LEU A 13 -5.79 -3.26 17.17
CA LEU A 13 -5.56 -1.81 17.11
C LEU A 13 -5.24 -1.36 15.68
N LEU A 14 -4.35 -2.06 14.99
CA LEU A 14 -3.89 -1.71 13.64
C LEU A 14 -4.96 -1.90 12.57
N VAL A 15 -5.85 -2.89 12.73
CA VAL A 15 -6.97 -3.13 11.82
C VAL A 15 -8.24 -2.43 12.31
N GLY A 16 -8.51 -2.50 13.61
CA GLY A 16 -9.72 -1.96 14.21
C GLY A 16 -9.76 -0.44 14.23
N VAL A 17 -8.64 0.27 14.38
CA VAL A 17 -8.64 1.73 14.31
C VAL A 17 -8.98 2.23 12.89
N PRO A 18 -8.35 1.75 11.81
CA PRO A 18 -8.76 2.08 10.44
C PRO A 18 -10.19 1.67 10.12
N VAL A 19 -10.62 0.46 10.54
CA VAL A 19 -12.00 -0.01 10.34
C VAL A 19 -13.00 0.86 11.11
N PHE A 20 -12.70 1.24 12.35
CA PHE A 20 -13.53 2.12 13.16
C PHE A 20 -13.66 3.51 12.51
N PHE A 21 -12.56 4.08 12.00
CA PHE A 21 -12.63 5.35 11.27
C PHE A 21 -13.37 5.23 9.92
N ALA A 22 -13.20 4.11 9.20
CA ALA A 22 -13.93 3.84 7.96
C ALA A 22 -15.44 3.74 8.22
N VAL A 23 -15.86 2.97 9.22
CA VAL A 23 -17.26 2.80 9.66
C VAL A 23 -17.84 4.11 10.19
N ARG A 24 -17.11 4.82 11.06
CA ARG A 24 -17.55 6.11 11.58
C ARG A 24 -17.71 7.16 10.49
N SER A 25 -16.86 7.12 9.45
CA SER A 25 -17.02 8.04 8.32
C SER A 25 -18.13 7.63 7.35
N ALA A 26 -18.47 6.35 7.28
CA ALA A 26 -19.65 5.85 6.55
C ALA A 26 -20.96 6.20 7.27
N ALA A 27 -20.92 6.40 8.60
CA ALA A 27 -22.06 6.84 9.41
C ALA A 27 -22.38 8.35 9.32
N LYS A 28 -21.55 9.16 8.65
CA LYS A 28 -21.92 10.56 8.38
C LYS A 28 -23.04 10.59 7.32
N PRO A 29 -24.25 11.11 7.65
CA PRO A 29 -25.36 11.16 6.70
C PRO A 29 -24.94 11.95 5.46
N SER A 30 -25.22 11.42 4.26
CA SER A 30 -25.08 12.20 3.04
C SER A 30 -26.10 13.35 3.09
N GLN A 31 -25.66 14.58 2.76
CA GLN A 31 -26.55 15.74 2.67
C GLN A 31 -27.61 15.57 1.56
N ASN A 32 -27.47 14.59 0.68
CA ASN A 32 -28.48 14.14 -0.25
C ASN A 32 -28.59 12.60 -0.25
N PRO A 33 -29.78 12.01 0.02
CA PRO A 33 -29.98 10.55 0.04
C PRO A 33 -29.69 9.84 -1.30
N GLY A 34 -29.69 10.58 -2.42
CA GLY A 34 -29.42 10.06 -3.75
C GLY A 34 -27.94 10.08 -4.18
N ASP A 35 -27.04 10.64 -3.39
CA ASP A 35 -25.65 10.86 -3.80
C ASP A 35 -24.70 9.80 -3.21
N LEU A 36 -24.04 9.02 -4.08
CA LEU A 36 -23.16 7.91 -3.69
C LEU A 36 -21.83 8.45 -3.12
N VAL A 37 -21.83 8.86 -1.85
CA VAL A 37 -20.66 9.47 -1.17
C VAL A 37 -20.14 8.57 -0.03
N GLY A 38 -18.82 8.53 0.15
CA GLY A 38 -18.17 7.84 1.26
C GLY A 38 -17.73 6.39 0.95
N PHE A 39 -17.12 5.73 1.95
CA PHE A 39 -16.63 4.36 1.84
C PHE A 39 -17.79 3.37 1.85
N GLY A 40 -18.13 2.85 0.67
CA GLY A 40 -19.17 1.84 0.50
C GLY A 40 -18.96 1.02 -0.77
N GLY A 41 -19.57 -0.17 -0.82
CA GLY A 41 -19.43 -1.12 -1.94
C GLY A 41 -17.96 -1.46 -2.23
N TRP A 42 -17.59 -1.47 -3.51
CA TRP A 42 -16.22 -1.76 -3.98
C TRP A 42 -15.13 -0.85 -3.38
N LEU A 43 -15.47 0.40 -3.02
CA LEU A 43 -14.51 1.31 -2.40
C LEU A 43 -14.10 0.84 -0.99
N MET A 44 -14.97 0.09 -0.29
CA MET A 44 -14.63 -0.50 1.01
C MET A 44 -13.57 -1.59 0.87
N LEU A 45 -13.68 -2.44 -0.16
CA LEU A 45 -12.68 -3.47 -0.44
C LEU A 45 -11.31 -2.86 -0.75
N LEU A 46 -11.29 -1.77 -1.53
CA LEU A 46 -10.06 -1.02 -1.77
C LEU A 46 -9.50 -0.43 -0.47
N ALA A 47 -10.34 0.09 0.42
CA ALA A 47 -9.91 0.65 1.70
C ALA A 47 -9.23 -0.40 2.59
N ILE A 48 -9.82 -1.59 2.65
CA ILE A 48 -9.24 -2.74 3.37
C ILE A 48 -7.92 -3.13 2.74
N GLY A 49 -7.86 -3.27 1.41
CA GLY A 49 -6.63 -3.61 0.69
C GLY A 49 -5.51 -2.59 0.92
N GLN A 50 -5.82 -1.29 0.84
CA GLN A 50 -4.86 -0.21 1.09
C GLN A 50 -4.38 -0.17 2.54
N THR A 51 -5.24 -0.57 3.49
CA THR A 51 -4.86 -0.68 4.91
C THR A 51 -3.93 -1.87 5.14
N LEU A 52 -4.16 -3.00 4.46
CA LEU A 52 -3.35 -4.21 4.58
C LEU A 52 -2.01 -4.14 3.84
N ALA A 53 -1.90 -3.30 2.81
CA ALA A 53 -0.70 -3.15 1.99
C ALA A 53 0.61 -2.90 2.79
N PRO A 54 0.70 -1.90 3.70
CA PRO A 54 1.92 -1.67 4.47
C PRO A 54 2.26 -2.83 5.40
N PHE A 55 1.26 -3.50 5.98
CA PHE A 55 1.51 -4.68 6.83
C PHE A 55 2.03 -5.85 6.03
N ARG A 56 1.53 -6.03 4.80
CA ARG A 56 2.05 -7.04 3.89
C ARG A 56 3.51 -6.78 3.55
N THR A 57 3.88 -5.55 3.18
CA THR A 57 5.28 -5.22 2.87
C THR A 57 6.20 -5.40 4.08
N LEU A 58 5.74 -5.05 5.29
CA LEU A 58 6.49 -5.35 6.51
C LEU A 58 6.61 -6.85 6.78
N ALA A 59 5.53 -7.62 6.57
CA ALA A 59 5.56 -9.08 6.74
C ALA A 59 6.53 -9.74 5.75
N GLU A 60 6.58 -9.26 4.50
CA GLU A 60 7.57 -9.69 3.50
C GLU A 60 9.00 -9.41 4.02
N LEU A 61 9.26 -8.21 4.56
CA LEU A 61 10.55 -7.86 5.17
C LEU A 61 10.96 -8.78 6.33
N PHE A 62 10.01 -9.12 7.20
CA PHE A 62 10.25 -10.07 8.30
C PHE A 62 10.50 -11.50 7.80
N SER A 63 9.77 -11.94 6.78
CA SER A 63 9.92 -13.28 6.19
C SER A 63 11.26 -13.46 5.48
N SER A 64 11.84 -12.37 4.95
CA SER A 64 13.15 -12.37 4.29
C SER A 64 14.34 -12.37 5.26
N SER A 65 14.10 -12.32 6.58
CA SER A 65 15.16 -12.19 7.59
C SER A 65 16.22 -13.30 7.55
N GLU A 66 15.84 -14.56 7.29
CA GLU A 66 16.80 -15.67 7.12
C GLU A 66 17.64 -15.50 5.85
N GLY A 67 17.02 -15.05 4.75
CA GLY A 67 17.73 -14.73 3.50
C GLY A 67 18.72 -13.57 3.68
N TYR A 68 18.33 -12.55 4.44
CA TYR A 68 19.21 -11.44 4.80
C TYR A 68 20.40 -11.90 5.64
N GLN A 69 20.21 -12.81 6.60
CA GLN A 69 21.32 -13.37 7.37
C GLN A 69 22.33 -14.10 6.50
N GLN A 70 21.87 -14.87 5.51
CA GLN A 70 22.74 -15.55 4.55
C GLN A 70 23.51 -14.53 3.69
N LEU A 71 22.82 -13.52 3.15
CA LEU A 71 23.44 -12.46 2.37
C LEU A 71 24.47 -11.69 3.17
N MET A 72 24.24 -11.41 4.45
CA MET A 72 25.19 -10.71 5.34
C MET A 72 26.55 -11.41 5.47
N THR A 73 26.65 -12.71 5.17
CA THR A 73 27.92 -13.46 5.17
C THR A 73 28.75 -13.26 3.90
N LEU A 74 28.13 -12.75 2.83
CA LEU A 74 28.79 -12.51 1.55
C LEU A 74 29.52 -11.16 1.51
N PRO A 75 30.60 -11.04 0.74
CA PRO A 75 31.17 -9.75 0.39
C PRO A 75 30.10 -8.84 -0.22
N ASN A 76 29.99 -7.60 0.25
CA ASN A 76 28.97 -6.61 -0.13
C ASN A 76 27.51 -6.96 0.19
N GLY A 77 27.25 -8.13 0.80
CA GLY A 77 25.92 -8.55 1.22
C GLY A 77 25.18 -7.56 2.14
N PRO A 78 25.84 -6.98 3.16
CA PRO A 78 25.22 -5.94 3.99
C PRO A 78 24.75 -4.72 3.19
N LEU A 79 25.45 -4.35 2.13
CA LEU A 79 25.09 -3.23 1.26
C LEU A 79 23.90 -3.58 0.36
N ALA A 80 23.82 -4.82 -0.12
CA ALA A 80 22.67 -5.32 -0.89
C ALA A 80 21.40 -5.27 -0.03
N VAL A 81 21.45 -5.86 1.17
CA VAL A 81 20.32 -5.89 2.12
C VAL A 81 19.91 -4.49 2.57
N CYS A 82 20.87 -3.60 2.82
CA CYS A 82 20.56 -2.20 3.19
C CYS A 82 19.76 -1.49 2.09
N GLY A 83 20.13 -1.68 0.81
CA GLY A 83 19.40 -1.10 -0.30
C GLY A 83 17.97 -1.62 -0.42
N GLU A 84 17.78 -2.93 -0.30
CA GLU A 84 16.45 -3.55 -0.31
C GLU A 84 15.57 -3.02 0.84
N ILE A 85 16.10 -2.96 2.06
CA ILE A 85 15.39 -2.41 3.23
C ILE A 85 14.98 -0.95 2.99
N VAL A 86 15.91 -0.10 2.55
CA VAL A 86 15.62 1.33 2.30
C VAL A 86 14.54 1.48 1.24
N LEU A 87 14.59 0.68 0.20
CA LEU A 87 13.65 0.68 -0.91
C LEU A 87 12.25 0.25 -0.47
N LEU A 88 12.15 -0.85 0.30
CA LEU A 88 10.89 -1.34 0.85
C LEU A 88 10.30 -0.39 1.89
N LEU A 89 11.13 0.23 2.74
CA LEU A 89 10.68 1.26 3.67
C LEU A 89 10.17 2.51 2.95
N GLY A 90 10.85 2.94 1.88
CA GLY A 90 10.39 4.03 1.03
C GLY A 90 9.03 3.73 0.37
N PHE A 91 8.85 2.50 -0.12
CA PHE A 91 7.57 2.07 -0.69
C PHE A 91 6.47 1.96 0.37
N THR A 92 6.79 1.46 1.57
CA THR A 92 5.86 1.42 2.71
C THR A 92 5.42 2.83 3.11
N LEU A 93 6.34 3.80 3.14
CA LEU A 93 6.02 5.20 3.40
C LEU A 93 5.05 5.76 2.35
N LEU A 94 5.26 5.46 1.06
CA LEU A 94 4.33 5.84 0.00
C LEU A 94 2.93 5.23 0.23
N GLN A 95 2.84 3.95 0.58
CA GLN A 95 1.57 3.28 0.89
C GLN A 95 0.85 3.94 2.08
N LEU A 96 1.58 4.34 3.12
CA LEU A 96 1.05 5.06 4.27
C LEU A 96 0.54 6.45 3.89
N VAL A 97 1.29 7.20 3.06
CA VAL A 97 0.86 8.51 2.54
C VAL A 97 -0.45 8.37 1.73
N VAL A 98 -0.54 7.35 0.88
CA VAL A 98 -1.74 7.05 0.08
C VAL A 98 -2.92 6.67 0.99
N LEU A 99 -2.68 5.84 2.01
CA LEU A 99 -3.68 5.46 3.00
C LEU A 99 -4.20 6.68 3.77
N VAL A 100 -3.31 7.54 4.26
CA VAL A 100 -3.70 8.77 4.96
C VAL A 100 -4.49 9.69 4.04
N ALA A 101 -4.07 9.84 2.78
CA ALA A 101 -4.82 10.62 1.80
C ALA A 101 -6.20 10.03 1.53
N MET A 102 -6.32 8.69 1.51
CA MET A 102 -7.58 7.98 1.37
C MET A 102 -8.50 8.26 2.56
N LEU A 103 -8.04 8.02 3.78
CA LEU A 103 -8.83 8.19 5.01
C LEU A 103 -9.26 9.66 5.22
N ARG A 104 -8.42 10.61 4.82
CA ARG A 104 -8.74 12.05 4.83
C ARG A 104 -9.64 12.51 3.69
N ARG A 105 -10.07 11.61 2.78
CA ARG A 105 -10.85 11.92 1.57
C ARG A 105 -10.19 12.99 0.70
N SER A 106 -8.86 13.03 0.68
CA SER A 106 -8.10 14.04 -0.05
C SER A 106 -8.30 13.90 -1.56
N PRO A 107 -8.44 15.02 -2.31
CA PRO A 107 -8.52 14.96 -3.77
C PRO A 107 -7.25 14.42 -4.42
N ARG A 108 -6.12 14.45 -3.69
CA ARG A 108 -4.84 13.90 -4.14
C ARG A 108 -4.81 12.37 -4.13
N PHE A 109 -5.72 11.70 -3.42
CA PHE A 109 -5.73 10.25 -3.26
C PHE A 109 -5.64 9.52 -4.62
N LYS A 110 -6.44 9.93 -5.62
CA LYS A 110 -6.43 9.30 -6.95
C LYS A 110 -5.05 9.37 -7.63
N ARG A 111 -4.36 10.51 -7.51
CA ARG A 111 -3.01 10.69 -8.08
C ARG A 111 -1.96 9.92 -7.29
N LEU A 112 -2.04 9.94 -5.96
CA LEU A 112 -1.13 9.20 -5.09
C LEU A 112 -1.25 7.69 -5.29
N PHE A 113 -2.47 7.17 -5.43
CA PHE A 113 -2.71 5.75 -5.72
C PHE A 113 -2.18 5.36 -7.11
N LEU A 114 -2.29 6.24 -8.11
CA LEU A 114 -1.65 6.03 -9.42
C LEU A 114 -0.12 5.98 -9.29
N TYR A 115 0.49 6.87 -8.50
CA TYR A 115 1.93 6.83 -8.24
C TYR A 115 2.35 5.55 -7.51
N GLN A 116 1.56 5.08 -6.54
CA GLN A 116 1.79 3.78 -5.90
C GLN A 116 1.77 2.64 -6.91
N TRP A 117 0.81 2.63 -7.85
CA TRP A 117 0.74 1.60 -8.88
C TRP A 117 1.96 1.61 -9.82
N ILE A 118 2.39 2.79 -10.26
CA ILE A 118 3.60 2.94 -11.10
C ILE A 118 4.87 2.60 -10.31
N ALA A 119 4.89 2.86 -9.00
CA ALA A 119 6.02 2.56 -8.15
C ALA A 119 6.26 1.04 -8.02
N ILE A 120 5.23 0.19 -8.16
CA ILE A 120 5.39 -1.28 -8.06
C ILE A 120 6.47 -1.82 -9.02
N PRO A 121 6.37 -1.65 -10.36
CA PRO A 121 7.39 -2.14 -11.28
C PRO A 121 8.74 -1.41 -11.12
N PHE A 122 8.72 -0.15 -10.71
CA PHE A 122 9.94 0.63 -10.51
C PHE A 122 10.75 0.13 -9.31
N VAL A 123 10.10 -0.07 -8.17
CA VAL A 123 10.65 -0.67 -6.94
C VAL A 123 11.24 -2.03 -7.24
N PHE A 124 10.48 -2.90 -7.93
CA PHE A 124 10.96 -4.23 -8.31
C PHE A 124 12.20 -4.18 -9.22
N ALA A 125 12.18 -3.34 -10.27
CA ALA A 125 13.30 -3.24 -11.19
C ALA A 125 14.55 -2.66 -10.50
N LEU A 126 14.38 -1.64 -9.67
CA LEU A 126 15.48 -0.99 -8.97
C LEU A 126 16.11 -1.93 -7.92
N ASP A 127 15.30 -2.72 -7.22
CA ASP A 127 15.76 -3.77 -6.31
C ASP A 127 16.56 -4.85 -7.04
N ALA A 128 16.03 -5.37 -8.15
CA ALA A 128 16.72 -6.40 -8.94
C ALA A 128 18.06 -5.91 -9.51
N VAL A 129 18.10 -4.68 -10.03
CA VAL A 129 19.33 -4.05 -10.55
C VAL A 129 20.32 -3.78 -9.41
N TRP A 130 19.85 -3.27 -8.27
CA TRP A 130 20.70 -3.03 -7.10
C TRP A 130 21.35 -4.33 -6.63
N THR A 131 20.56 -5.37 -6.39
CA THR A 131 21.04 -6.67 -5.92
C THR A 131 21.99 -7.31 -6.93
N SER A 132 21.67 -7.25 -8.22
CA SER A 132 22.54 -7.74 -9.30
C SER A 132 23.90 -7.02 -9.34
N THR A 133 23.90 -5.70 -9.24
CA THR A 133 25.13 -4.88 -9.30
C THR A 133 26.01 -5.03 -8.07
N ILE A 134 25.42 -5.07 -6.87
CA ILE A 134 26.16 -5.15 -5.60
C ILE A 134 26.75 -6.54 -5.36
N LEU A 135 26.00 -7.60 -5.69
CA LEU A 135 26.44 -8.98 -5.53
C LEU A 135 27.24 -9.52 -6.72
N GLY A 136 27.33 -8.76 -7.82
CA GLY A 136 27.97 -9.21 -9.06
C GLY A 136 27.25 -10.40 -9.71
N ALA A 137 25.98 -10.63 -9.37
CA ALA A 137 25.19 -11.74 -9.86
C ALA A 137 24.45 -11.35 -11.15
N PRO A 138 24.43 -12.21 -12.18
CA PRO A 138 23.70 -11.92 -13.40
C PRO A 138 22.19 -11.79 -13.11
N LEU A 139 21.54 -10.84 -13.79
CA LEU A 139 20.12 -10.54 -13.58
C LEU A 139 19.21 -11.76 -13.81
N SER A 140 19.63 -12.71 -14.66
CA SER A 140 18.94 -13.99 -14.89
C SER A 140 18.89 -14.90 -13.65
N GLN A 141 19.88 -14.80 -12.75
CA GLN A 141 19.87 -15.52 -11.47
C GLN A 141 18.99 -14.80 -10.44
N VAL A 142 19.02 -13.47 -10.42
CA VAL A 142 18.17 -12.65 -9.54
C VAL A 142 16.69 -12.79 -9.91
N LEU A 143 16.39 -12.87 -11.21
CA LEU A 143 15.02 -13.03 -11.74
C LEU A 143 14.64 -14.50 -12.00
N ALA A 144 15.34 -15.46 -11.39
CA ALA A 144 15.11 -16.87 -11.67
C ALA A 144 13.76 -17.39 -11.15
N GLY A 145 13.26 -18.45 -11.79
CA GLY A 145 12.08 -19.18 -11.34
C GLY A 145 10.80 -18.32 -11.32
N ASN A 146 10.14 -18.28 -10.17
CA ASN A 146 8.84 -17.64 -10.00
C ASN A 146 8.92 -16.19 -9.49
N ALA A 147 10.12 -15.58 -9.48
CA ALA A 147 10.36 -14.24 -8.93
C ALA A 147 9.46 -13.15 -9.53
N LEU A 148 9.05 -13.32 -10.80
CA LEU A 148 8.18 -12.37 -11.51
C LEU A 148 6.68 -12.52 -11.20
N VAL A 149 6.25 -13.67 -10.67
CA VAL A 149 4.82 -13.98 -10.53
C VAL A 149 4.13 -13.03 -9.56
N ALA A 150 4.71 -12.82 -8.37
CA ALA A 150 4.11 -11.95 -7.36
C ALA A 150 4.09 -10.46 -7.76
N PRO A 151 5.20 -9.86 -8.29
CA PRO A 151 5.18 -8.49 -8.80
C PRO A 151 4.18 -8.28 -9.95
N ILE A 152 4.10 -9.21 -10.91
CA ILE A 152 3.14 -9.12 -12.02
C ILE A 152 1.71 -9.20 -11.51
N ALA A 153 1.41 -10.17 -10.64
CA ALA A 153 0.08 -10.29 -10.05
C ALA A 153 -0.31 -9.03 -9.25
N GLY A 154 0.61 -8.50 -8.44
CA GLY A 154 0.42 -7.26 -7.68
C GLY A 154 0.16 -6.06 -8.59
N PHE A 155 0.91 -5.92 -9.68
CA PHE A 155 0.74 -4.85 -10.66
C PHE A 155 -0.63 -4.92 -11.36
N VAL A 156 -1.03 -6.10 -11.83
CA VAL A 156 -2.31 -6.30 -12.52
C VAL A 156 -3.48 -6.03 -11.57
N LEU A 157 -3.46 -6.63 -10.37
CA LEU A 157 -4.53 -6.46 -9.38
C LEU A 157 -4.66 -4.99 -8.94
N THR A 158 -3.54 -4.31 -8.71
CA THR A 158 -3.55 -2.88 -8.35
C THR A 158 -4.00 -2.01 -9.53
N GLY A 159 -3.64 -2.38 -10.77
CA GLY A 159 -4.07 -1.68 -11.99
C GLY A 159 -5.58 -1.71 -12.20
N ILE A 160 -6.24 -2.82 -11.87
CA ILE A 160 -7.71 -2.93 -11.89
C ILE A 160 -8.33 -1.87 -10.96
N TRP A 161 -7.75 -1.69 -9.78
CA TRP A 161 -8.21 -0.67 -8.83
C TRP A 161 -7.94 0.75 -9.30
N VAL A 162 -6.81 1.02 -9.97
CA VAL A 162 -6.57 2.32 -10.63
C VAL A 162 -7.68 2.62 -11.63
N ALA A 163 -7.99 1.69 -12.53
CA ALA A 163 -9.07 1.87 -13.51
C ALA A 163 -10.43 2.14 -12.83
N TYR A 164 -10.73 1.41 -11.75
CA TYR A 164 -11.92 1.64 -10.93
C TYR A 164 -11.95 3.06 -10.33
N LEU A 165 -10.84 3.54 -9.75
CA LEU A 165 -10.78 4.86 -9.11
C LEU A 165 -11.04 6.02 -10.07
N PHE A 166 -10.60 5.91 -11.33
CA PHE A 166 -10.80 6.96 -12.32
C PHE A 166 -12.18 6.90 -12.98
N LYS A 167 -12.81 5.72 -13.06
CA LYS A 167 -14.14 5.54 -13.70
C LYS A 167 -15.32 5.65 -12.73
N SER A 168 -15.13 5.34 -11.46
CA SER A 168 -16.21 5.22 -10.47
C SER A 168 -16.81 6.58 -10.08
N VAL A 169 -18.13 6.72 -10.26
CA VAL A 169 -18.89 7.90 -9.82
C VAL A 169 -18.79 8.09 -8.30
N ARG A 170 -18.88 7.01 -7.52
CA ARG A 170 -18.73 7.06 -6.04
C ARG A 170 -17.37 7.63 -5.63
N VAL A 171 -16.31 7.21 -6.30
CA VAL A 171 -14.94 7.70 -6.01
C VAL A 171 -14.82 9.17 -6.37
N ARG A 172 -15.36 9.58 -7.53
CA ARG A 172 -15.39 10.99 -7.91
C ARG A 172 -16.13 11.85 -6.88
N ASN A 173 -17.27 11.38 -6.37
CA ASN A 173 -18.07 12.11 -5.39
C ASN A 173 -17.41 12.10 -4.00
N THR A 174 -16.63 11.06 -3.66
CA THR A 174 -15.94 10.92 -2.36
C THR A 174 -14.63 11.71 -2.28
N PHE A 175 -13.87 11.81 -3.37
CA PHE A 175 -12.54 12.44 -3.43
C PHE A 175 -12.50 13.64 -4.40
N GLY A 176 -13.66 14.24 -4.72
CA GLY A 176 -13.75 15.40 -5.60
C GLY A 176 -13.42 16.71 -4.89
N GLU A 177 -13.06 17.75 -5.64
CA GLU A 177 -12.77 19.09 -5.09
C GLU A 177 -13.99 19.70 -4.40
N ALA A 178 -15.20 19.42 -4.88
CA ALA A 178 -16.45 19.81 -4.24
C ALA A 178 -16.62 19.19 -2.83
N ALA A 179 -16.17 17.95 -2.63
CA ALA A 179 -16.19 17.30 -1.32
C ALA A 179 -15.18 17.95 -0.37
N ALA A 180 -14.00 18.36 -0.89
CA ALA A 180 -13.01 19.10 -0.11
C ALA A 180 -13.53 20.49 0.31
N ALA A 181 -14.20 21.21 -0.58
CA ALA A 181 -14.82 22.51 -0.27
C ALA A 181 -15.91 22.38 0.81
N ALA A 182 -16.76 21.36 0.73
CA ALA A 182 -17.79 21.09 1.75
C ALA A 182 -17.19 20.72 3.12
N GLN A 183 -16.04 20.03 3.14
CA GLN A 183 -15.35 19.65 4.36
C GLN A 183 -14.66 20.84 5.04
N VAL A 184 -14.21 21.85 4.27
CA VAL A 184 -13.68 23.12 4.80
C VAL A 184 -14.81 23.98 5.36
N ALA A 185 -15.93 24.10 4.65
CA ALA A 185 -17.09 24.90 5.08
C ALA A 185 -17.79 24.39 6.35
N THR A 186 -17.58 23.11 6.71
CA THR A 186 -18.14 22.52 7.94
C THR A 186 -17.15 22.50 9.11
N ALA A 187 -15.89 22.93 8.88
CA ALA A 187 -14.85 23.01 9.90
C ALA A 187 -14.58 24.45 10.38
N SER A 188 -15.18 25.45 9.75
CA SER A 188 -15.24 26.87 10.14
C SER A 188 -16.49 27.16 10.95
#